data_AF-A0A6G1S3P5-F1
#
_entry.id   AF-A0A6G1S3P5-F1
#
_cell.length_a   1.000
_cell.length_b   1.000
_cell.length_c   1.000
_cell.angle_alpha   90.00
_cell.angle_beta   90.00
_cell.angle_gamma   90.00
#
_symmetry.space_group_name_H-M   'P 1'
#
loop_
_entity.id
_entity.type
_entity.pdbx_description
1 polymer ?
#
loop_
_entity_poly.entity_id
_entity_poly.type
_entity_poly.pdbx_seq_one_letter_code
_entity_poly.pdbx_strand_id
1 'polypeptide(L)'
;IQCPNSSALQETRSCNEHSCTVYHWQTGPWGQCIEDTSVSAFNSSASWNGEATCSVGMQTRKVICVRVNVGQVGPKKCPESLRPETVRPCLLPCRKDCIVTPFSDWTLCPSSCQEGGVTVKKQSRHRVIIQLPANGGRECPDSLFEEKEC
;
A
#
# COMPACT_ATOMS: atom_id res chain seq x y z
N ILE A 1 -41.50 27.67 68.65
CA ILE A 1 -41.51 28.00 67.21
C ILE A 1 -40.98 26.78 66.49
N GLN A 2 -41.82 26.09 65.71
CA GLN A 2 -41.45 24.85 65.03
C GLN A 2 -40.87 25.20 63.65
N CYS A 3 -39.68 24.69 63.34
CA CYS A 3 -39.04 24.91 62.05
C CYS A 3 -39.86 24.22 60.93
N PRO A 4 -39.98 24.85 59.75
CA PRO A 4 -40.74 24.27 58.64
C PRO A 4 -40.11 22.95 58.17
N ASN A 5 -40.98 22.04 57.72
CA ASN A 5 -40.61 20.69 57.28
C ASN A 5 -39.65 20.75 56.09
N SER A 6 -38.62 19.89 56.06
CA SER A 6 -37.53 19.93 55.07
C SER A 6 -38.00 19.75 53.62
N SER A 7 -39.15 19.11 53.42
CA SER A 7 -39.81 18.98 52.12
C SER A 7 -40.32 20.32 51.56
N ALA A 8 -40.61 21.30 52.41
CA ALA A 8 -40.98 22.66 51.98
C ALA A 8 -39.76 23.51 51.58
N LEU A 9 -38.54 22.99 51.75
CA LEU A 9 -37.27 23.64 51.40
C LEU A 9 -36.58 22.96 50.20
N GLN A 10 -37.22 21.97 49.59
CA GLN A 10 -36.69 21.28 48.41
C GLN A 10 -37.49 21.68 47.17
N GLU A 11 -36.82 22.31 46.22
CA GLU A 11 -37.34 22.51 44.87
C GLU A 11 -36.54 21.62 43.92
N THR A 12 -37.23 20.67 43.28
CA THR A 12 -36.63 19.80 42.26
C THR A 12 -37.20 20.15 40.91
N ARG A 13 -36.34 20.39 39.94
CA ARG A 13 -36.71 20.55 38.53
C ARG A 13 -36.01 19.53 37.68
N SER A 14 -36.69 19.03 36.65
CA SER A 14 -36.09 18.21 35.62
C SER A 14 -35.01 19.01 34.90
N CYS A 15 -33.84 18.41 34.68
CA CYS A 15 -32.82 18.95 33.80
C CYS A 15 -32.75 18.11 32.52
N ASN A 16 -32.30 18.72 31.41
CA ASN A 16 -32.22 18.07 30.10
C ASN A 16 -33.58 17.63 29.50
N GLU A 17 -34.63 18.46 29.64
CA GLU A 17 -35.93 18.20 29.00
C GLU A 17 -35.91 18.31 27.45
N HIS A 18 -34.77 18.66 26.86
CA HIS A 18 -34.60 18.69 25.41
C HIS A 18 -33.93 17.41 24.90
N SER A 19 -34.41 16.89 23.77
CA SER A 19 -33.77 15.74 23.12
C SER A 19 -32.30 16.03 22.84
N CYS A 20 -31.38 15.23 23.37
CA CYS A 20 -29.95 15.30 23.03
C CYS A 20 -29.74 14.81 21.59
N THR A 21 -30.02 15.67 20.63
CA THR A 21 -29.75 15.38 19.22
C THR A 21 -28.28 15.64 18.95
N VAL A 22 -27.48 14.58 19.03
CA VAL A 22 -26.04 14.61 18.76
C VAL A 22 -25.79 14.18 17.32
N TYR A 23 -25.05 15.01 16.59
CA TYR A 23 -24.53 14.71 15.26
C TYR A 23 -23.02 14.54 15.33
N HIS A 24 -22.48 13.49 14.72
CA HIS A 24 -21.04 13.27 14.67
C HIS A 24 -20.61 12.61 13.37
N TRP A 25 -19.34 12.77 13.02
CA TRP A 25 -18.75 12.10 11.88
C TRP A 25 -18.43 10.64 12.23
N GLN A 26 -18.83 9.73 11.35
CA GLN A 26 -18.37 8.34 11.37
C GLN A 26 -17.55 8.06 10.11
N THR A 27 -16.46 7.33 10.30
CA THR A 27 -15.54 6.96 9.22
C THR A 27 -15.58 5.47 8.97
N GLY A 28 -15.63 5.07 7.71
CA GLY A 28 -15.35 3.69 7.32
C GLY A 28 -13.86 3.37 7.35
N PRO A 29 -13.49 2.11 7.11
CA PRO A 29 -12.10 1.73 6.93
C PRO A 29 -11.49 2.44 5.71
N TRP A 30 -10.17 2.58 5.72
CA TRP A 30 -9.42 3.01 4.53
C TRP A 30 -9.50 1.93 3.46
N GLY A 31 -9.77 2.35 2.22
CA GLY A 31 -9.70 1.48 1.04
C GLY A 31 -8.28 1.06 0.72
N GLN A 32 -8.12 0.33 -0.38
CA GLN A 32 -6.79 -0.06 -0.88
C GLN A 32 -5.97 1.16 -1.29
N CYS A 33 -4.64 1.00 -1.28
CA CYS A 33 -3.71 2.01 -1.77
C CYS A 33 -3.70 1.96 -3.30
N ILE A 34 -4.08 3.07 -3.95
CA ILE A 34 -4.21 3.15 -5.41
C ILE A 34 -3.18 4.15 -5.95
N GLU A 35 -2.62 3.87 -7.12
CA GLU A 35 -1.76 4.81 -7.83
C GLU A 35 -2.54 6.07 -8.22
N ASP A 36 -1.98 7.24 -7.92
CA ASP A 36 -2.56 8.50 -8.36
C ASP A 36 -2.13 8.79 -9.80
N THR A 37 -2.90 8.29 -10.77
CA THR A 37 -2.67 8.51 -12.21
C THR A 37 -2.79 9.98 -12.63
N SER A 38 -3.21 10.89 -11.75
CA SER A 38 -3.37 12.32 -12.06
C SER A 38 -2.07 13.12 -11.94
N VAL A 39 -1.06 12.58 -11.25
CA VAL A 39 0.28 13.17 -11.18
C VAL A 39 1.18 12.36 -12.09
N SER A 40 1.50 12.92 -13.26
CA SER A 40 2.49 12.39 -14.20
C SER A 40 3.68 11.78 -13.47
N ALA A 41 4.13 10.60 -13.92
CA ALA A 41 5.21 9.78 -13.39
C ALA A 41 6.61 10.45 -13.37
N PHE A 42 6.70 11.65 -12.82
CA PHE A 42 7.89 12.45 -12.62
C PHE A 42 7.89 12.90 -11.16
N ASN A 43 8.75 12.26 -10.37
CA ASN A 43 9.21 12.70 -9.05
C ASN A 43 8.22 12.60 -7.87
N SER A 44 7.63 11.43 -7.65
CA SER A 44 7.14 11.04 -6.31
C SER A 44 7.89 9.84 -5.76
N SER A 45 9.21 9.79 -5.96
CA SER A 45 10.10 8.89 -5.23
C SER A 45 10.37 9.49 -3.85
N ALA A 46 9.52 9.19 -2.87
CA ALA A 46 9.82 9.53 -1.49
C ALA A 46 10.95 8.60 -1.02
N SER A 47 12.18 9.11 -0.94
CA SER A 47 13.30 8.39 -0.34
C SER A 47 13.02 8.25 1.17
N TRP A 48 12.51 7.09 1.56
CA TRP A 48 12.49 6.67 2.95
C TRP A 48 13.66 5.70 3.13
N ASN A 49 14.70 6.16 3.83
CA ASN A 49 15.75 5.34 4.44
C ASN A 49 16.63 4.52 3.49
N GLY A 50 16.97 5.04 2.31
CA GLY A 50 18.10 4.52 1.51
C GLY A 50 17.95 3.10 0.93
N GLU A 51 16.77 2.48 1.07
CA GLU A 51 16.53 1.10 0.64
C GLU A 51 15.15 1.00 0.00
N ALA A 52 15.12 0.70 -1.31
CA ALA A 52 13.96 0.61 -2.20
C ALA A 52 13.06 1.87 -2.29
N THR A 53 13.07 2.54 -3.46
CA THR A 53 12.15 3.64 -3.79
C THR A 53 10.73 3.12 -4.07
N CYS A 54 9.93 2.95 -3.03
CA CYS A 54 8.52 2.58 -3.17
C CYS A 54 7.71 3.82 -3.60
N SER A 55 6.75 3.66 -4.51
CA SER A 55 5.87 4.76 -4.91
C SER A 55 4.85 5.09 -3.82
N VAL A 56 4.39 6.34 -3.81
CA VAL A 56 3.29 6.77 -2.93
C VAL A 56 1.98 6.69 -3.72
N GLY A 57 0.97 6.06 -3.14
CA GLY A 57 -0.40 6.07 -3.62
C GLY A 57 -1.33 6.82 -2.68
N MET A 58 -2.63 6.76 -2.95
CA MET A 58 -3.68 7.35 -2.13
C MET A 58 -4.68 6.28 -1.65
N GLN A 59 -5.08 6.36 -0.38
CA GLN A 59 -6.23 5.64 0.15
C GLN A 59 -7.39 6.60 0.31
N THR A 60 -8.60 6.14 -0.01
CA THR A 60 -9.85 6.86 0.25
C THR A 60 -10.69 6.11 1.28
N ARG A 61 -11.41 6.83 2.13
CA ARG A 61 -12.41 6.25 3.04
C ARG A 61 -13.74 6.99 2.96
N LYS A 62 -14.81 6.29 3.35
CA LYS A 62 -16.13 6.90 3.50
C LYS A 62 -16.18 7.70 4.80
N VAL A 63 -16.67 8.94 4.73
CA VAL A 63 -16.94 9.81 5.89
C VAL A 63 -18.40 10.25 5.81
N ILE A 64 -19.19 9.90 6.83
CA ILE A 64 -20.63 10.21 6.88
C ILE A 64 -20.99 10.96 8.15
N CYS A 65 -21.92 11.89 8.04
CA CYS A 65 -22.55 12.50 9.20
C CYS A 65 -23.67 11.60 9.69
N VAL A 66 -23.67 11.30 10.99
CA VAL A 66 -24.71 10.47 11.60
C VAL A 66 -25.39 11.20 12.75
N ARG A 67 -26.68 10.93 12.93
CA ARG A 67 -27.44 11.30 14.13
C ARG A 67 -27.61 10.06 15.00
N VAL A 68 -27.33 10.20 16.29
CA VAL A 68 -27.51 9.12 17.27
C VAL A 68 -28.95 8.59 17.20
N ASN A 69 -29.10 7.26 17.18
CA ASN A 69 -30.39 6.53 17.07
C ASN A 69 -31.18 6.69 15.75
N VAL A 70 -30.65 7.39 14.74
CA VAL A 70 -31.31 7.57 13.43
C VAL A 70 -30.43 7.07 12.29
N GLY A 71 -29.11 7.24 12.39
CA GLY A 71 -28.17 6.83 11.34
C GLY A 71 -27.74 7.99 10.45
N GLN A 72 -27.48 7.70 9.17
CA GLN A 72 -26.88 8.66 8.23
C GLN A 72 -27.81 9.85 7.94
N VAL A 73 -27.26 11.05 8.00
CA VAL A 73 -27.93 12.32 7.67
C VAL A 73 -27.08 13.15 6.69
N GLY A 74 -27.63 14.29 6.25
CA GLY A 74 -26.91 15.21 5.38
C GLY A 74 -25.62 15.75 6.04
N PRO A 75 -24.51 15.88 5.28
CA PRO A 75 -23.19 16.22 5.83
C PRO A 75 -23.16 17.56 6.57
N LYS A 76 -23.97 18.53 6.12
CA LYS A 76 -24.08 19.87 6.75
C LYS A 76 -24.61 19.87 8.19
N LYS A 77 -25.14 18.73 8.68
CA LYS A 77 -25.61 18.60 10.07
C LYS A 77 -24.48 18.38 11.05
N CYS A 78 -23.32 17.91 10.59
CA CYS A 78 -22.13 17.73 11.41
C CYS A 78 -21.22 18.96 11.30
N PRO A 79 -20.44 19.26 12.35
CA PRO A 79 -19.48 20.36 12.33
C PRO A 79 -18.34 20.06 11.33
N GLU A 80 -18.21 20.91 10.31
CA GLU A 80 -17.20 20.71 9.25
C GLU A 80 -15.76 20.79 9.79
N SER A 81 -15.52 21.59 10.84
CA SER A 81 -14.21 21.69 11.49
C SER A 81 -13.71 20.38 12.10
N LEU A 82 -14.61 19.45 12.40
CA LEU A 82 -14.28 18.13 12.93
C LEU A 82 -14.36 17.04 11.85
N ARG A 83 -14.56 17.40 10.58
CA ARG A 83 -14.69 16.44 9.50
C ARG A 83 -13.36 15.73 9.26
N PRO A 84 -13.30 14.40 9.42
CA PRO A 84 -12.08 13.64 9.17
C PRO A 84 -11.72 13.66 7.69
N GLU A 85 -10.42 13.54 7.39
CA GLU A 85 -9.92 13.43 6.02
C GLU A 85 -10.54 12.25 5.29
N THR A 86 -10.90 12.46 4.02
CA THR A 86 -11.44 11.41 3.14
C THR A 86 -10.35 10.71 2.34
N VAL A 87 -9.15 11.31 2.22
CA VAL A 87 -8.01 10.82 1.44
C VAL A 87 -6.75 10.93 2.28
N ARG A 88 -5.84 9.95 2.18
CA ARG A 88 -4.50 10.02 2.79
C ARG A 88 -3.45 9.35 1.91
N PRO A 89 -2.17 9.74 2.02
CA PRO A 89 -1.08 9.04 1.34
C PRO A 89 -0.85 7.64 1.94
N CYS A 90 -0.35 6.73 1.10
CA CYS A 90 0.03 5.37 1.47
C CYS A 90 1.24 4.93 0.64
N LEU A 91 1.99 3.95 1.12
CA LEU A 91 3.09 3.35 0.36
C LEU A 91 2.55 2.20 -0.48
N LEU A 92 2.84 2.23 -1.77
CA LEU A 92 2.60 1.12 -2.67
C LEU A 92 3.71 0.06 -2.51
N PRO A 93 3.44 -1.19 -2.87
CA PRO A 93 4.46 -2.23 -2.92
C PRO A 93 5.67 -1.77 -3.77
N CYS A 94 6.86 -1.88 -3.20
CA CYS A 94 8.08 -1.41 -3.84
C CYS A 94 8.35 -2.21 -5.12
N ARG A 95 8.87 -1.53 -6.14
CA ARG A 95 9.33 -2.18 -7.36
C ARG A 95 10.48 -3.13 -7.02
N LYS A 96 10.41 -4.34 -7.54
CA LYS A 96 11.48 -5.33 -7.42
C LYS A 96 11.92 -5.72 -8.81
N ASP A 97 13.14 -5.34 -9.16
CA ASP A 97 13.73 -5.76 -10.43
C ASP A 97 14.11 -7.23 -10.37
N CYS A 98 14.14 -7.87 -11.53
CA CYS A 98 14.77 -9.18 -11.65
C CYS A 98 16.25 -9.09 -11.31
N ILE A 99 16.73 -10.03 -10.51
CA ILE A 99 18.15 -10.17 -10.20
C ILE A 99 18.59 -11.55 -10.67
N VAL A 100 19.65 -11.57 -11.46
CA VAL A 100 20.31 -12.79 -11.93
C VAL A 100 21.73 -12.83 -11.38
N THR A 101 22.28 -14.04 -11.24
CA THR A 101 23.71 -14.20 -10.96
C THR A 101 24.53 -13.67 -12.13
N PRO A 102 25.83 -13.38 -11.92
CA PRO A 102 26.79 -13.42 -13.01
C PRO A 102 26.73 -14.77 -13.72
N PHE A 103 27.15 -14.79 -14.98
CA PHE A 103 27.38 -16.07 -15.65
C PHE A 103 28.44 -16.89 -14.92
N SER A 104 28.26 -18.19 -14.92
CA SER A 104 29.30 -19.15 -14.60
C SER A 104 30.50 -18.96 -15.53
N ASP A 105 31.62 -19.55 -15.14
CA ASP A 105 32.71 -19.79 -16.09
C ASP A 105 32.23 -20.67 -17.24
N TRP A 106 32.92 -20.57 -18.37
CA TRP A 106 32.69 -21.45 -19.52
C TRP A 106 33.07 -22.89 -19.16
N THR A 107 32.25 -23.85 -19.59
CA THR A 107 32.62 -25.27 -19.51
C THR A 107 33.87 -25.53 -20.33
N LEU A 108 34.68 -26.49 -19.89
CA LEU A 108 35.84 -26.93 -20.67
C LEU A 108 35.41 -27.46 -22.03
N CYS A 109 36.22 -27.18 -23.06
CA CYS A 109 36.02 -27.74 -24.38
C CYS A 109 36.19 -29.27 -24.34
N PRO A 110 35.31 -30.04 -25.00
CA PRO A 110 35.42 -31.49 -25.06
C PRO A 110 36.80 -31.94 -25.58
N SER A 111 37.52 -32.77 -24.82
CA SER A 111 38.85 -33.23 -25.20
C SER A 111 38.82 -34.39 -26.21
N SER A 112 37.71 -35.12 -26.32
CA SER A 112 37.59 -36.24 -27.27
C SER A 112 37.55 -35.73 -28.71
N CYS A 113 38.57 -36.06 -29.49
CA CYS A 113 38.51 -36.02 -30.95
C CYS A 113 37.76 -37.28 -31.39
N GLN A 114 36.48 -37.16 -31.74
CA GLN A 114 35.74 -38.29 -32.28
C GLN A 114 36.21 -38.49 -33.73
N GLU A 115 36.88 -39.61 -33.98
CA GLU A 115 37.44 -39.96 -35.28
C GLU A 115 36.30 -40.19 -36.27
N GLY A 116 36.13 -39.26 -37.22
CA GLY A 116 35.19 -39.39 -38.35
C GLY A 116 34.01 -38.42 -38.42
N GLY A 117 33.90 -37.41 -37.55
CA GLY A 117 32.84 -36.40 -37.64
C GLY A 117 33.34 -34.98 -37.37
N VAL A 118 33.01 -34.03 -38.25
CA VAL A 118 33.18 -32.58 -37.99
C VAL A 118 32.12 -32.15 -36.99
N THR A 119 32.21 -32.62 -35.75
CA THR A 119 31.41 -32.08 -34.64
C THR A 119 32.13 -30.86 -34.10
N VAL A 120 31.59 -29.68 -34.41
CA VAL A 120 32.01 -28.42 -33.80
C VAL A 120 31.95 -28.60 -32.28
N LYS A 121 33.11 -28.44 -31.62
CA LYS A 121 33.19 -28.50 -30.16
C LYS A 121 32.62 -27.21 -29.61
N LYS A 122 31.77 -27.30 -28.60
CA LYS A 122 31.13 -26.15 -27.99
C LYS A 122 31.43 -26.08 -26.50
N GLN A 123 31.50 -24.87 -26.00
CA GLN A 123 31.53 -24.55 -24.58
C GLN A 123 30.26 -23.78 -24.25
N SER A 124 29.78 -23.96 -23.03
CA SER A 124 28.55 -23.35 -22.54
C SER A 124 28.78 -22.66 -21.20
N ARG A 125 27.94 -21.70 -20.88
CA ARG A 125 27.87 -21.09 -19.54
C ARG A 125 26.43 -20.76 -19.21
N HIS A 126 26.11 -20.65 -17.93
CA HIS A 126 24.76 -20.38 -17.47
C HIS A 126 24.75 -19.37 -16.33
N ARG A 127 23.61 -18.72 -16.14
CA ARG A 127 23.29 -17.92 -14.96
C ARG A 127 21.88 -18.25 -14.50
N VAL A 128 21.57 -17.94 -13.25
CA VAL A 128 20.26 -18.25 -12.67
C VAL A 128 19.58 -17.00 -12.15
N ILE A 129 18.24 -17.03 -12.18
CA ILE A 129 17.41 -15.99 -11.58
C ILE A 129 17.38 -16.22 -10.06
N ILE A 130 17.81 -15.21 -9.31
CA ILE A 130 17.76 -15.22 -7.84
C ILE A 130 16.57 -14.42 -7.29
N GLN A 131 16.01 -13.51 -8.09
CA GLN A 131 14.79 -12.77 -7.76
C GLN A 131 13.98 -12.52 -9.03
N LEU A 132 12.69 -12.85 -9.00
CA LEU A 132 11.74 -12.52 -10.06
C LEU A 132 11.28 -11.06 -9.95
N PRO A 133 10.91 -10.43 -11.08
CA PRO A 133 10.39 -9.08 -11.08
C PRO A 133 9.03 -9.02 -10.36
N ALA A 134 8.75 -7.89 -9.69
CA ALA A 134 7.45 -7.61 -9.11
C ALA A 134 7.13 -6.11 -9.10
N ASN A 135 5.83 -5.79 -9.05
CA ASN A 135 5.31 -4.42 -8.94
C ASN A 135 5.82 -3.46 -10.04
N GLY A 136 5.94 -3.94 -11.27
CA GLY A 136 6.47 -3.15 -12.39
C GLY A 136 7.99 -2.93 -12.36
N GLY A 137 8.73 -3.78 -11.63
CA GLY A 137 10.18 -3.87 -11.76
C GLY A 137 10.62 -4.44 -13.10
N ARG A 138 11.90 -4.32 -13.40
CA ARG A 138 12.50 -4.77 -14.67
C ARG A 138 12.45 -6.28 -14.82
N GLU A 139 11.93 -6.73 -15.96
CA GLU A 139 11.87 -8.15 -16.34
C GLU A 139 13.25 -8.83 -16.40
N CYS A 140 13.25 -10.15 -16.22
CA CYS A 140 14.47 -10.94 -16.32
C CYS A 140 15.00 -10.98 -17.76
N PRO A 141 16.32 -11.03 -17.95
CA PRO A 141 16.87 -11.27 -19.27
C PRO A 141 16.57 -12.71 -19.73
N ASP A 142 16.22 -12.88 -21.01
CA ASP A 142 15.94 -14.20 -21.59
C ASP A 142 17.20 -15.07 -21.71
N SER A 143 18.38 -14.44 -21.83
CA SER A 143 19.66 -15.13 -21.98
C SER A 143 20.18 -15.67 -20.65
N LEU A 144 19.63 -16.79 -20.19
CA LEU A 144 20.14 -17.52 -19.01
C LEU A 144 21.22 -18.54 -19.36
N PHE A 145 21.35 -18.86 -20.64
CA PHE A 145 22.30 -19.82 -21.18
C PHE A 145 22.98 -19.24 -22.41
N GLU A 146 24.28 -19.46 -22.53
CA GLU A 146 25.06 -19.09 -23.71
C GLU A 146 25.92 -20.28 -24.15
N GLU A 147 26.11 -20.39 -25.46
CA GLU A 147 26.91 -21.42 -26.09
C GLU A 147 27.77 -20.78 -27.18
N LYS A 148 29.03 -21.18 -27.27
CA LYS A 148 29.93 -20.77 -28.36
C LYS A 148 30.84 -21.92 -28.76
N GLU A 149 31.40 -21.81 -29.95
CA GLU A 149 32.39 -22.77 -30.44
C GLU A 149 33.70 -22.63 -29.65
N CYS A 150 34.40 -23.76 -29.55
CA CYS A 150 35.82 -23.81 -29.27
C CYS A 150 36.57 -23.65 -30.60
#